data_AF-A0A2J6X1T9-F1
#
_entry.id   AF-A0A2J6X1T9-F1
#
_cell.length_a   1.000
_cell.length_b   1.000
_cell.length_c   1.000
_cell.angle_alpha   90.00
_cell.angle_beta   90.00
_cell.angle_gamma   90.00
#
_symmetry.space_group_name_H-M   'P 1'
#
loop_
_entity.id
_entity.type
_entity.pdbx_description
1 polymer ?
#
loop_
_entity_poly.entity_id
_entity_poly.type
_entity_poly.pdbx_seq_one_letter_code
_entity_poly.pdbx_strand_id
1 'polypeptide(L)'
;KLFQIPKKSTLTLDGKAVNRFRSYEIEFKKLIEIKTKYKSHNKKKKELAEKYYREIFGYETIDIKEVEERLKKLSRRIKNFIQPVVIRRNRLDLRNNPIYSKEVKDLPKVEDPIEVLYGLNKKQSEFYDRVITEYFGEEGKFTGAIYVPYRYKEGFSEEDEKKRNFEALSQEGLRSMMRRLLIKRFESSFGAFEQTIRNFLKFYEKAKNFIEKTGLYVLDRKLLELSQGVEDDDALLTELKKRMGIMENVKIELKDLLQSKDLYVYDLKEFKEKAKFLEDIEKDIKLLNDILQEMEKLNLLEDDPKAEALIKYIEETLNKKEKPKRKIIIFSEYKDTVKYLKEKL
;
A
#
# COMPACT_ATOMS: atom_id res chain seq x y z
N LYS A 1 -3.38 -18.59 37.36
CA LYS A 1 -3.91 -17.23 37.65
C LYS A 1 -3.06 -16.26 36.84
N LEU A 2 -3.64 -15.59 35.83
CA LEU A 2 -2.92 -14.81 34.81
C LEU A 2 -2.20 -13.54 35.30
N PHE A 3 -2.35 -13.17 36.58
CA PHE A 3 -1.81 -11.94 37.15
C PHE A 3 -1.03 -12.20 38.44
N GLN A 4 0.13 -11.56 38.59
CA GLN A 4 0.86 -11.54 39.85
C GLN A 4 0.07 -10.73 40.89
N ILE A 5 0.01 -11.24 42.12
CA ILE A 5 -0.57 -10.50 43.25
C ILE A 5 0.38 -9.33 43.55
N PRO A 6 -0.10 -8.07 43.64
CA PRO A 6 0.74 -6.88 43.78
C PRO A 6 1.79 -6.96 44.90
N LYS A 7 1.44 -7.58 46.04
CA LYS A 7 2.35 -7.80 47.19
C LYS A 7 3.46 -8.86 46.97
N LYS A 8 3.42 -9.63 45.88
CA LYS A 8 4.44 -10.61 45.46
C LYS A 8 5.13 -10.20 44.16
N SER A 9 4.98 -8.94 43.74
CA SER A 9 5.63 -8.41 42.54
C SER A 9 7.15 -8.48 42.69
N THR A 10 7.82 -8.96 41.65
CA THR A 10 9.29 -8.94 41.54
C THR A 10 9.83 -7.56 41.17
N LEU A 11 8.95 -6.56 40.99
CA LEU A 11 9.38 -5.17 40.91
C LEU A 11 9.88 -4.69 42.28
N THR A 12 11.19 -4.56 42.39
CA THR A 12 11.76 -3.49 43.20
C THR A 12 11.43 -2.17 42.51
N LEU A 13 10.30 -1.55 42.90
CA LEU A 13 10.04 -0.13 42.63
C LEU A 13 11.02 0.68 43.47
N ASP A 14 12.30 0.72 43.07
CA ASP A 14 13.38 1.45 43.75
C ASP A 14 13.22 2.98 43.68
N GLY A 15 12.08 3.49 43.19
CA GLY A 15 11.82 4.91 42.96
C GLY A 15 12.64 5.53 41.81
N LYS A 16 13.54 4.78 41.17
CA LYS A 16 14.48 5.29 40.14
C LYS A 16 14.05 4.96 38.71
N ALA A 17 12.87 4.37 38.52
CA ALA A 17 12.35 3.99 37.19
C ALA A 17 12.36 5.16 36.20
N VAL A 18 11.89 6.34 36.62
CA VAL A 18 11.89 7.56 35.80
C VAL A 18 13.30 7.94 35.36
N ASN A 19 14.27 7.87 36.27
CA ASN A 19 15.66 8.21 35.97
C ASN A 19 16.31 7.20 35.02
N ARG A 20 15.98 5.91 35.15
CA ARG A 20 16.44 4.87 34.21
C ARG A 20 15.85 5.04 32.81
N PHE A 21 14.57 5.37 32.70
CA PHE A 21 13.98 5.65 31.38
C PHE A 21 14.54 6.91 30.74
N ARG A 22 14.75 7.98 31.52
CA ARG A 22 15.42 9.18 31.03
C ARG A 22 16.82 8.86 30.50
N SER A 23 17.59 8.03 31.19
CA SER A 23 18.91 7.64 30.68
C SER A 23 18.83 6.77 29.42
N TYR A 24 17.88 5.85 29.34
CA TYR A 24 17.63 5.08 28.12
C TYR A 24 17.23 5.96 26.93
N GLU A 25 16.37 6.95 27.15
CA GLU A 25 15.92 7.88 26.10
C GLU A 25 17.08 8.75 25.59
N ILE A 26 17.91 9.28 26.50
CA ILE A 26 19.09 10.05 26.14
C ILE A 26 20.07 9.19 25.32
N GLU A 27 20.36 7.97 25.77
CA GLU A 27 21.24 7.04 25.07
C GLU A 27 20.67 6.67 23.69
N PHE A 28 19.37 6.38 23.60
CA PHE A 28 18.69 6.05 22.35
C PHE A 28 18.76 7.20 21.34
N LYS A 29 18.42 8.43 21.76
CA LYS A 29 18.45 9.61 20.89
C LYS A 29 19.85 9.81 20.31
N LYS A 30 20.90 9.72 21.13
CA LYS A 30 22.28 9.84 20.67
C LYS A 30 22.66 8.76 19.67
N LEU A 31 22.30 7.50 19.91
CA LEU A 31 22.57 6.39 18.99
C LEU A 31 21.85 6.55 17.63
N ILE A 32 20.59 7.01 17.62
CA ILE A 32 19.84 7.29 16.39
C ILE A 32 20.46 8.46 15.62
N GLU A 33 20.84 9.52 16.31
CA GLU A 33 21.52 10.68 15.75
C GLU A 33 22.84 10.28 15.06
N ILE A 34 23.65 9.44 15.71
CA ILE A 34 24.86 8.86 15.09
C ILE A 34 24.49 8.07 13.82
N LYS A 35 23.57 7.11 13.95
CA LYS A 35 23.18 6.20 12.85
C LYS A 35 22.66 6.95 11.63
N THR A 36 21.93 8.05 11.83
CA THR A 36 21.30 8.82 10.75
C THR A 36 22.21 9.90 10.18
N LYS A 37 23.13 10.48 10.97
CA LYS A 37 23.88 11.69 10.59
C LYS A 37 25.35 11.46 10.26
N TYR A 38 25.93 10.30 10.55
CA TYR A 38 27.36 10.04 10.30
C TYR A 38 27.80 10.20 8.83
N LYS A 39 26.89 9.97 7.87
CA LYS A 39 27.10 10.15 6.41
C LYS A 39 26.57 11.47 5.85
N SER A 40 26.15 12.41 6.69
CA SER A 40 25.58 13.66 6.19
C SER A 40 26.65 14.55 5.54
N HIS A 41 26.33 15.15 4.38
CA HIS A 41 27.17 16.18 3.75
C HIS A 41 27.27 17.49 4.55
N ASN A 42 26.43 17.66 5.58
CA ASN A 42 26.46 18.83 6.45
C ASN A 42 27.50 18.62 7.58
N LYS A 43 28.56 19.44 7.57
CA LYS A 43 29.67 19.40 8.54
C LYS A 43 29.21 19.40 10.00
N LYS A 44 28.25 20.26 10.38
CA LYS A 44 27.72 20.35 11.75
C LYS A 44 27.01 19.07 12.20
N LYS A 45 26.32 18.38 11.28
CA LYS A 45 25.62 17.12 11.57
C LYS A 45 26.62 15.97 11.78
N LYS A 46 27.72 15.96 11.02
CA LYS A 46 28.79 14.97 11.16
C LYS A 46 29.56 15.16 12.48
N GLU A 47 29.95 16.39 12.80
CA GLU A 47 30.60 16.73 14.08
C GLU A 47 29.73 16.34 15.28
N LEU A 48 28.41 16.54 15.20
CA LEU A 48 27.47 16.12 16.24
C LEU A 48 27.44 14.60 16.42
N ALA A 49 27.45 13.83 15.33
CA ALA A 49 27.51 12.38 15.37
C ALA A 49 28.84 11.88 15.99
N GLU A 50 29.97 12.48 15.61
CA GLU A 50 31.29 12.14 16.17
C GLU A 50 31.36 12.47 17.67
N LYS A 51 30.80 13.62 18.09
CA LYS A 51 30.68 13.99 19.51
C LYS A 51 29.88 12.95 20.30
N TYR A 52 28.68 12.59 19.83
CA TYR A 52 27.85 11.61 20.52
C TYR A 52 28.46 10.21 20.51
N TYR A 53 29.15 9.84 19.43
CA TYR A 53 29.88 8.58 19.38
C TYR A 53 30.99 8.54 20.44
N ARG A 54 31.80 9.60 20.53
CA ARG A 54 32.84 9.74 21.56
C ARG A 54 32.27 9.69 22.97
N GLU A 55 31.13 10.35 23.22
CA GLU A 55 30.46 10.32 24.53
C GLU A 55 29.98 8.92 24.93
N ILE A 56 29.64 8.05 23.98
CA ILE A 56 29.12 6.69 24.24
C ILE A 56 30.22 5.64 24.25
N PHE A 57 31.17 5.72 23.33
CA PHE A 57 32.18 4.68 23.06
C PHE A 57 33.59 5.08 23.49
N GLY A 58 33.87 6.37 23.73
CA GLY A 58 35.14 6.86 24.27
C GLY A 58 36.22 7.18 23.24
N TYR A 59 35.96 7.03 21.95
CA TYR A 59 36.91 7.31 20.87
C TYR A 59 36.20 7.90 19.63
N GLU A 60 36.94 8.38 18.64
CA GLU A 60 36.40 9.25 17.57
C GLU A 60 35.96 8.50 16.29
N THR A 61 36.51 7.31 16.03
CA THR A 61 36.23 6.56 14.81
C THR A 61 34.88 5.84 14.89
N ILE A 62 33.90 6.29 14.12
CA ILE A 62 32.54 5.72 14.13
C ILE A 62 32.51 4.35 13.44
N ASP A 63 32.20 3.30 14.21
CA ASP A 63 31.76 2.01 13.67
C ASP A 63 30.24 1.83 13.84
N ILE A 64 29.52 1.76 12.73
CA ILE A 64 28.07 1.57 12.73
C ILE A 64 27.66 0.21 13.29
N LYS A 65 28.49 -0.83 13.14
CA LYS A 65 28.19 -2.15 13.73
C LYS A 65 28.12 -2.06 15.24
N GLU A 66 29.01 -1.29 15.88
CA GLU A 66 28.98 -1.04 17.32
C GLU A 66 27.74 -0.24 17.75
N VAL A 67 27.34 0.76 16.96
CA VAL A 67 26.10 1.53 17.20
C VAL A 67 24.89 0.60 17.16
N GLU A 68 24.81 -0.28 16.17
CA GLU A 68 23.71 -1.25 16.05
C GLU A 68 23.71 -2.28 17.18
N GLU A 69 24.88 -2.77 17.60
CA GLU A 69 24.99 -3.67 18.74
C GLU A 69 24.59 -2.97 20.05
N ARG A 70 25.00 -1.70 20.24
CA ARG A 70 24.62 -0.88 21.40
C ARG A 70 23.12 -0.62 21.42
N LEU A 71 22.50 -0.33 20.28
CA LEU A 71 21.04 -0.21 20.14
C LEU A 71 20.34 -1.53 20.52
N LYS A 72 20.84 -2.68 20.06
CA LYS A 72 20.31 -4.00 20.47
C LYS A 72 20.45 -4.23 21.98
N LYS A 73 21.59 -3.89 22.57
CA LYS A 73 21.82 -3.98 24.04
C LYS A 73 20.87 -3.06 24.81
N LEU A 74 20.70 -1.82 24.37
CA LEU A 74 19.77 -0.85 24.97
C LEU A 74 18.32 -1.35 24.89
N SER A 75 17.90 -1.85 23.72
CA SER A 75 16.58 -2.46 23.53
C SER A 75 16.34 -3.63 24.50
N ARG A 76 17.33 -4.51 24.68
CA ARG A 76 17.28 -5.60 25.68
C ARG A 76 17.17 -5.05 27.12
N ARG A 77 17.92 -4.01 27.48
CA ARG A 77 17.85 -3.37 28.81
C ARG A 77 16.46 -2.78 29.09
N ILE A 78 15.89 -2.05 28.12
CA ILE A 78 14.53 -1.51 28.21
C ILE A 78 13.53 -2.66 28.35
N LYS A 79 13.61 -3.68 27.48
CA LYS A 79 12.73 -4.85 27.50
C LYS A 79 12.78 -5.59 28.84
N ASN A 80 13.96 -5.80 29.40
CA ASN A 80 14.16 -6.44 30.71
C ASN A 80 13.60 -5.59 31.86
N PHE A 81 13.72 -4.27 31.78
CA PHE A 81 13.21 -3.36 32.80
C PHE A 81 11.67 -3.34 32.83
N ILE A 82 11.02 -3.30 31.66
CA ILE A 82 9.55 -3.32 31.56
C ILE A 82 8.94 -4.72 31.64
N GLN A 83 9.77 -5.75 31.51
CA GLN A 83 9.35 -7.15 31.48
C GLN A 83 8.39 -7.57 32.60
N PRO A 84 8.51 -7.05 33.84
CA PRO A 84 7.60 -7.41 34.93
C PRO A 84 6.24 -6.70 34.87
N VAL A 85 6.12 -5.55 34.18
CA VAL A 85 4.87 -4.77 34.06
C VAL A 85 4.14 -5.00 32.74
N VAL A 86 4.83 -5.48 31.71
CA VAL A 86 4.22 -5.69 30.38
C VAL A 86 3.59 -7.07 30.29
N ILE A 87 2.33 -7.12 29.84
CA ILE A 87 1.65 -8.37 29.49
C ILE A 87 2.40 -9.03 28.33
N ARG A 88 2.97 -10.21 28.56
CA ARG A 88 3.70 -10.96 27.53
C ARG A 88 2.72 -11.58 26.55
N ARG A 89 2.74 -11.10 25.29
CA ARG A 89 1.88 -11.59 24.20
C ARG A 89 2.63 -12.42 23.15
N ASN A 90 3.96 -12.40 23.15
CA ASN A 90 4.77 -13.12 22.18
C ASN A 90 5.06 -14.57 22.66
N ARG A 91 4.86 -15.55 21.77
CA ARG A 91 5.09 -16.99 22.04
C ARG A 91 6.53 -17.29 22.47
N LEU A 92 7.54 -16.66 21.87
CA LEU A 92 8.94 -16.82 22.25
C LEU A 92 9.19 -16.33 23.68
N ASP A 93 8.60 -15.19 24.06
CA ASP A 93 8.76 -14.60 25.39
C ASP A 93 8.02 -15.38 26.49
N LEU A 94 6.95 -16.10 26.13
CA LEU A 94 6.23 -17.02 27.01
C LEU A 94 6.99 -18.33 27.22
N ARG A 95 7.53 -18.93 26.15
CA ARG A 95 8.34 -20.17 26.23
C ARG A 95 9.64 -19.98 27.01
N ASN A 96 10.28 -18.82 26.90
CA ASN A 96 11.54 -18.55 27.59
C ASN A 96 11.36 -18.02 29.03
N ASN A 97 10.12 -17.89 29.52
CA ASN A 97 9.88 -17.40 30.89
C ASN A 97 9.83 -18.56 31.91
N PRO A 98 10.52 -18.49 33.06
CA PRO A 98 10.54 -19.57 34.06
C PRO A 98 9.18 -19.93 34.68
N ILE A 99 8.23 -18.99 34.72
CA ILE A 99 6.89 -19.14 35.29
C ILE A 99 5.90 -19.52 34.18
N TYR A 100 5.79 -18.70 33.12
CA TYR A 100 4.81 -18.91 32.05
C TYR A 100 5.10 -20.15 31.19
N SER A 101 6.35 -20.56 31.01
CA SER A 101 6.67 -21.80 30.27
C SER A 101 6.08 -23.05 30.92
N LYS A 102 5.89 -23.03 32.25
CA LYS A 102 5.28 -24.13 33.01
C LYS A 102 3.76 -24.13 32.90
N GLU A 103 3.14 -22.96 32.71
CA GLU A 103 1.69 -22.80 32.55
C GLU A 103 1.23 -22.99 31.10
N VAL A 104 2.03 -22.53 30.13
CA VAL A 104 1.67 -22.51 28.71
C VAL A 104 2.41 -23.62 27.96
N LYS A 105 1.83 -24.82 27.96
CA LYS A 105 2.43 -26.02 27.35
C LYS A 105 2.19 -26.11 25.83
N ASP A 106 0.99 -25.75 25.37
CA ASP A 106 0.55 -25.99 23.99
C ASP A 106 0.45 -24.70 23.16
N LEU A 107 1.58 -24.03 22.95
CA LEU A 107 1.64 -22.93 21.98
C LEU A 107 1.76 -23.49 20.56
N PRO A 108 0.87 -23.11 19.62
CA PRO A 108 0.97 -23.57 18.24
C PRO A 108 2.34 -23.18 17.66
N LYS A 109 2.89 -24.04 16.81
CA LYS A 109 4.06 -23.72 16.00
C LYS A 109 3.58 -23.04 14.73
N VAL A 110 4.34 -22.05 14.28
CA VAL A 110 4.13 -21.45 12.96
C VAL A 110 4.89 -22.36 11.99
N GLU A 111 4.16 -22.94 11.05
CA GLU A 111 4.75 -23.68 9.93
C GLU A 111 5.03 -22.70 8.79
N ASP A 112 5.93 -23.08 7.88
CA ASP A 112 6.22 -22.28 6.70
C ASP A 112 5.00 -22.19 5.78
N PRO A 113 4.84 -21.10 5.00
CA PRO A 113 3.79 -21.00 4.01
C PRO A 113 3.87 -22.14 2.99
N ILE A 114 2.72 -22.75 2.69
CA ILE A 114 2.59 -23.79 1.66
C ILE A 114 1.87 -23.16 0.48
N GLU A 115 2.50 -23.20 -0.70
CA GLU A 115 1.91 -22.69 -1.92
C GLU A 115 0.78 -23.60 -2.41
N VAL A 116 -0.34 -22.99 -2.79
CA VAL A 116 -1.46 -23.67 -3.45
C VAL A 116 -1.44 -23.22 -4.91
N LEU A 117 -1.06 -24.13 -5.80
CA LEU A 117 -0.97 -23.85 -7.23
C LEU A 117 -2.34 -23.99 -7.90
N TYR A 118 -2.57 -23.15 -8.92
CA TYR A 118 -3.71 -23.22 -9.82
C TYR A 118 -3.22 -23.09 -11.26
N GLY A 119 -3.98 -23.63 -12.21
CA GLY A 119 -3.64 -23.60 -13.63
C GLY A 119 -4.68 -22.85 -14.42
N LEU A 120 -4.24 -21.91 -15.26
CA LEU A 120 -5.11 -21.26 -16.24
C LEU A 120 -5.25 -22.15 -17.48
N ASN A 121 -6.44 -22.20 -18.05
CA ASN A 121 -6.60 -22.81 -19.38
C ASN A 121 -5.93 -21.92 -20.45
N LYS A 122 -5.75 -22.46 -21.67
CA LYS A 122 -5.04 -21.74 -22.74
C LYS A 122 -5.61 -20.34 -23.01
N LYS A 123 -6.94 -20.20 -23.11
CA LYS A 123 -7.58 -18.91 -23.40
C LYS A 123 -7.42 -17.91 -22.24
N GLN A 124 -7.52 -18.40 -21.01
CA GLN A 124 -7.29 -17.61 -19.80
C GLN A 124 -5.84 -17.14 -19.70
N SER A 125 -4.87 -18.01 -20.01
CA SER A 125 -3.45 -17.65 -20.05
C SER A 125 -3.17 -16.58 -21.11
N GLU A 126 -3.71 -16.74 -22.32
CA GLU A 126 -3.57 -15.75 -23.38
C GLU A 126 -4.20 -14.40 -23.01
N PHE A 127 -5.36 -14.42 -22.32
CA PHE A 127 -5.98 -13.21 -21.79
C PHE A 127 -5.10 -12.55 -20.72
N TYR A 128 -4.56 -13.35 -19.78
CA TYR A 128 -3.66 -12.88 -18.75
C TYR A 128 -2.45 -12.17 -19.37
N ASP A 129 -1.80 -12.79 -20.35
CA ASP A 129 -0.66 -12.20 -21.06
C ASP A 129 -1.02 -10.86 -21.70
N ARG A 130 -2.18 -10.76 -22.38
CA ARG A 130 -2.67 -9.50 -22.95
C ARG A 130 -2.89 -8.43 -21.89
N VAL A 131 -3.47 -8.78 -20.74
CA VAL A 131 -3.71 -7.82 -19.65
C VAL A 131 -2.40 -7.21 -19.15
N ILE A 132 -1.39 -8.03 -18.88
CA ILE A 132 -0.12 -7.56 -18.29
C ILE A 132 0.86 -6.95 -19.31
N THR A 133 0.71 -7.26 -20.60
CA THR A 133 1.57 -6.73 -21.68
C THR A 133 0.84 -5.71 -22.56
N GLU A 134 -0.10 -6.15 -23.39
CA GLU A 134 -0.74 -5.32 -24.40
C GLU A 134 -1.65 -4.24 -23.83
N TYR A 135 -2.37 -4.50 -22.73
CA TYR A 135 -3.36 -3.56 -22.20
C TYR A 135 -2.73 -2.62 -21.19
N PHE A 136 -2.14 -3.15 -20.13
CA PHE A 136 -1.58 -2.38 -19.01
C PHE A 136 -0.06 -2.53 -18.86
N GLY A 137 0.64 -2.99 -19.89
CA GLY A 137 2.11 -2.98 -19.91
C GLY A 137 2.70 -1.57 -20.00
N GLU A 138 4.03 -1.49 -20.00
CA GLU A 138 4.73 -0.20 -20.03
C GLU A 138 4.39 0.65 -21.26
N GLU A 139 4.31 0.01 -22.42
CA GLU A 139 3.90 0.57 -23.71
C GLU A 139 2.51 0.06 -24.14
N GLY A 140 1.67 -0.29 -23.17
CA GLY A 140 0.34 -0.85 -23.40
C GLY A 140 -0.65 0.16 -24.01
N LYS A 141 -1.81 -0.37 -24.43
CA LYS A 141 -2.91 0.39 -25.04
C LYS A 141 -3.55 1.41 -24.08
N PHE A 142 -3.47 1.18 -22.76
CA PHE A 142 -4.01 2.09 -21.76
C PHE A 142 -3.17 3.35 -21.65
N THR A 143 -3.71 4.47 -22.12
CA THR A 143 -3.00 5.75 -22.14
C THR A 143 -3.00 6.44 -20.77
N GLY A 144 -4.04 6.21 -19.97
CA GLY A 144 -4.21 6.84 -18.67
C GLY A 144 -4.47 8.34 -18.79
N ALA A 145 -5.09 8.79 -19.88
CA ALA A 145 -5.08 10.19 -20.31
C ALA A 145 -5.54 11.17 -19.22
N ILE A 146 -6.63 10.83 -18.53
CA ILE A 146 -7.22 11.66 -17.47
C ILE A 146 -6.29 11.89 -16.27
N TYR A 147 -5.27 11.05 -16.08
CA TYR A 147 -4.30 11.20 -14.99
C TYR A 147 -3.12 12.09 -15.35
N VAL A 148 -2.92 12.40 -16.64
CA VAL A 148 -1.81 13.21 -17.18
C VAL A 148 -2.25 14.42 -18.02
N PRO A 149 -3.29 15.18 -17.64
CA PRO A 149 -3.80 16.32 -18.42
C PRO A 149 -2.74 17.40 -18.69
N TYR A 150 -1.73 17.55 -17.82
CA TYR A 150 -0.67 18.55 -17.99
C TYR A 150 0.12 18.33 -19.29
N ARG A 151 0.41 17.08 -19.66
CA ARG A 151 1.16 16.79 -20.90
C ARG A 151 0.37 17.18 -22.14
N TYR A 152 -0.95 16.99 -22.13
CA TYR A 152 -1.81 17.44 -23.23
C TYR A 152 -1.98 18.95 -23.26
N LYS A 153 -1.93 19.62 -22.10
CA LYS A 153 -1.94 21.07 -22.01
C LYS A 153 -0.69 21.67 -22.67
N GLU A 154 0.49 21.21 -22.27
CA GLU A 154 1.78 21.77 -22.69
C GLU A 154 2.34 21.17 -23.99
N GLY A 155 1.75 20.10 -24.51
CA GLY A 155 2.22 19.42 -25.71
C GLY A 155 3.37 18.44 -25.44
N PHE A 156 3.69 17.61 -26.43
CA PHE A 156 4.66 16.51 -26.32
C PHE A 156 6.08 16.91 -26.78
N SER A 157 6.57 18.09 -26.40
CA SER A 157 7.89 18.58 -26.86
C SER A 157 9.06 17.97 -26.07
N GLU A 158 10.18 17.69 -26.73
CA GLU A 158 11.40 17.14 -26.09
C GLU A 158 12.06 18.11 -25.09
N GLU A 159 11.78 19.42 -25.17
CA GLU A 159 12.32 20.41 -24.23
C GLU A 159 11.65 20.34 -22.85
N ASP A 160 10.40 19.87 -22.79
CA ASP A 160 9.65 19.65 -21.55
C ASP A 160 10.15 18.42 -20.77
N GLU A 161 10.78 17.45 -21.44
CA GLU A 161 11.48 16.34 -20.76
C GLU A 161 12.71 16.80 -19.96
N LYS A 162 13.38 17.87 -20.43
CA LYS A 162 14.57 18.43 -19.77
C LYS A 162 14.22 19.34 -18.61
N LYS A 163 13.12 20.10 -18.70
CA LYS A 163 12.54 20.83 -17.58
C LYS A 163 11.55 19.92 -16.85
N ARG A 164 12.06 19.01 -16.02
CA ARG A 164 11.26 18.15 -15.12
C ARG A 164 10.28 18.98 -14.27
N ASN A 165 9.12 19.31 -14.82
CA ASN A 165 8.07 20.00 -14.11
C ASN A 165 7.50 19.02 -13.08
N PHE A 166 7.46 19.46 -11.82
CA PHE A 166 6.91 18.68 -10.72
C PHE A 166 5.49 18.17 -11.02
N GLU A 167 4.65 18.95 -11.70
CA GLU A 167 3.29 18.56 -12.07
C GLU A 167 3.27 17.41 -13.07
N ALA A 168 4.11 17.47 -14.11
CA ALA A 168 4.24 16.40 -15.10
C ALA A 168 4.71 15.09 -14.44
N LEU A 169 5.75 15.17 -13.60
CA LEU A 169 6.28 14.00 -12.89
C LEU A 169 5.25 13.40 -11.91
N SER A 170 4.53 14.25 -11.19
CA SER A 170 3.50 13.84 -10.24
C SER A 170 2.36 13.09 -10.93
N GLN A 171 1.90 13.63 -12.06
CA GLN A 171 0.84 13.03 -12.87
C GLN A 171 1.28 11.71 -13.53
N GLU A 172 2.53 11.62 -13.98
CA GLU A 172 3.10 10.37 -14.47
C GLU A 172 3.18 9.30 -13.38
N GLY A 173 3.57 9.69 -12.16
CA GLY A 173 3.53 8.82 -10.99
C GLY A 173 2.12 8.30 -10.71
N LEU A 174 1.12 9.19 -10.75
CA LEU A 174 -0.29 8.82 -10.60
C LEU A 174 -0.74 7.84 -11.68
N ARG A 175 -0.44 8.11 -12.96
CA ARG A 175 -0.77 7.21 -14.07
C ARG A 175 -0.16 5.83 -13.88
N SER A 176 1.13 5.76 -13.55
CA SER A 176 1.82 4.49 -13.27
C SER A 176 1.19 3.74 -12.10
N MET A 177 0.81 4.45 -11.04
CA MET A 177 0.12 3.85 -9.89
C MET A 177 -1.25 3.29 -10.28
N MET A 178 -2.04 4.02 -11.07
CA MET A 178 -3.35 3.57 -11.57
C MET A 178 -3.23 2.30 -12.42
N ARG A 179 -2.21 2.24 -13.28
CA ARG A 179 -1.91 1.05 -14.10
C ARG A 179 -1.54 -0.17 -13.24
N ARG A 180 -0.65 0.03 -12.27
CA ARG A 180 -0.26 -1.02 -11.31
C ARG A 180 -1.44 -1.50 -10.47
N LEU A 181 -2.33 -0.59 -10.05
CA LEU A 181 -3.54 -0.96 -9.32
C LEU A 181 -4.42 -1.91 -10.14
N LEU A 182 -4.61 -1.66 -11.43
CA LEU A 182 -5.36 -2.54 -12.32
C LEU A 182 -4.75 -3.95 -12.37
N ILE A 183 -3.43 -4.05 -12.51
CA ILE A 183 -2.71 -5.33 -12.49
C ILE A 183 -2.82 -6.02 -11.12
N LYS A 184 -2.60 -5.32 -10.00
CA LYS A 184 -2.75 -5.91 -8.66
C LYS A 184 -4.16 -6.45 -8.41
N ARG A 185 -5.18 -5.74 -8.90
CA ARG A 185 -6.58 -6.19 -8.77
C ARG A 185 -6.87 -7.41 -9.65
N PHE A 186 -6.24 -7.50 -10.82
CA PHE A 186 -6.22 -8.70 -11.67
C PHE A 186 -5.59 -9.90 -10.97
N GLU A 187 -4.40 -9.73 -10.41
CA GLU A 187 -3.69 -10.76 -9.65
C GLU A 187 -4.49 -11.23 -8.43
N SER A 188 -5.27 -10.34 -7.81
CA SER A 188 -6.02 -10.67 -6.60
C SER A 188 -7.15 -11.67 -6.86
N SER A 189 -8.10 -11.32 -7.73
CA SER A 189 -9.17 -12.21 -8.22
C SER A 189 -9.88 -11.61 -9.44
N PHE A 190 -10.46 -12.46 -10.29
CA PHE A 190 -11.22 -11.99 -11.46
C PHE A 190 -12.38 -11.06 -11.08
N GLY A 191 -13.11 -11.35 -9.99
CA GLY A 191 -14.16 -10.46 -9.50
C GLY A 191 -13.67 -9.09 -9.02
N ALA A 192 -12.49 -9.02 -8.37
CA ALA A 192 -11.92 -7.73 -7.95
C ALA A 192 -11.44 -6.90 -9.14
N PHE A 193 -10.90 -7.57 -10.16
CA PHE A 193 -10.52 -6.94 -11.41
C PHE A 193 -11.71 -6.37 -12.17
N GLU A 194 -12.74 -7.18 -12.40
CA GLU A 194 -13.96 -6.76 -13.09
C GLU A 194 -14.58 -5.52 -12.41
N GLN A 195 -14.73 -5.57 -11.09
CA GLN A 195 -15.27 -4.46 -10.32
C GLN A 195 -14.38 -3.20 -10.45
N THR A 196 -13.07 -3.36 -10.52
CA THR A 196 -12.12 -2.25 -10.72
C THR A 196 -12.27 -1.66 -12.13
N ILE A 197 -12.31 -2.49 -13.17
CA ILE A 197 -12.51 -2.05 -14.57
C ILE A 197 -13.84 -1.30 -14.71
N ARG A 198 -14.94 -1.81 -14.13
CA ARG A 198 -16.25 -1.12 -14.12
C ARG A 198 -16.19 0.24 -13.42
N ASN A 199 -15.44 0.37 -12.33
CA ASN A 199 -15.28 1.64 -11.63
C ASN A 199 -14.46 2.64 -12.46
N PHE A 200 -13.37 2.18 -13.08
CA PHE A 200 -12.55 2.99 -13.97
C PHE A 200 -13.37 3.46 -15.18
N LEU A 201 -14.10 2.56 -15.85
CA LEU A 201 -14.97 2.90 -16.97
C LEU A 201 -15.95 4.02 -16.60
N LYS A 202 -16.67 3.86 -15.50
CA LYS A 202 -17.59 4.90 -14.98
C LYS A 202 -16.86 6.22 -14.70
N PHE A 203 -15.62 6.19 -14.22
CA PHE A 203 -14.85 7.40 -13.96
C PHE A 203 -14.47 8.12 -15.26
N TYR A 204 -14.02 7.38 -16.27
CA TYR A 204 -13.71 7.92 -17.60
C TYR A 204 -14.97 8.49 -18.28
N GLU A 205 -16.10 7.78 -18.24
CA GLU A 205 -17.38 8.26 -18.79
C GLU A 205 -17.84 9.56 -18.10
N LYS A 206 -17.71 9.64 -16.77
CA LYS A 206 -18.02 10.88 -16.03
C LYS A 206 -17.07 12.01 -16.39
N ALA A 207 -15.79 11.72 -16.57
CA ALA A 207 -14.80 12.71 -17.00
C ALA A 207 -15.14 13.27 -18.37
N LYS A 208 -15.41 12.40 -19.35
CA LYS A 208 -15.88 12.78 -20.68
C LYS A 208 -17.13 13.67 -20.61
N ASN A 209 -18.18 13.20 -19.94
CA ASN A 209 -19.43 13.94 -19.81
C ASN A 209 -19.25 15.31 -19.14
N PHE A 210 -18.36 15.41 -18.15
CA PHE A 210 -18.03 16.67 -17.49
C PHE A 210 -17.33 17.64 -18.44
N ILE A 211 -16.36 17.15 -19.21
CA ILE A 211 -15.63 17.93 -20.22
C ILE A 211 -16.59 18.44 -21.29
N GLU A 212 -17.48 17.59 -21.81
CA GLU A 212 -18.45 17.96 -22.86
C GLU A 212 -19.39 19.08 -22.40
N LYS A 213 -19.82 19.05 -21.13
CA LYS A 213 -20.74 20.05 -20.57
C LYS A 213 -20.08 21.37 -20.21
N THR A 214 -18.83 21.35 -19.77
CA THR A 214 -18.18 22.51 -19.13
C THR A 214 -17.01 23.09 -19.93
N GLY A 215 -16.42 22.29 -20.82
CA GLY A 215 -15.13 22.60 -21.46
C GLY A 215 -13.93 22.51 -20.51
N LEU A 216 -14.14 22.03 -19.28
CA LEU A 216 -13.10 21.93 -18.25
C LEU A 216 -12.80 20.47 -17.91
N TYR A 217 -11.58 20.20 -17.47
CA TYR A 217 -11.19 18.97 -16.79
C TYR A 217 -10.63 19.29 -15.40
N VAL A 218 -10.71 18.34 -14.48
CA VAL A 218 -10.48 18.60 -13.06
C VAL A 218 -9.84 17.39 -12.38
N LEU A 219 -8.57 17.52 -12.00
CA LEU A 219 -7.77 16.49 -11.33
C LEU A 219 -7.63 16.78 -9.84
N ASP A 220 -7.80 15.78 -9.00
CA ASP A 220 -7.71 15.91 -7.54
C ASP A 220 -6.26 15.92 -7.06
N ARG A 221 -5.86 16.93 -6.30
CA ARG A 221 -4.51 17.04 -5.72
C ARG A 221 -4.22 15.92 -4.74
N LYS A 222 -5.23 15.46 -4.00
CA LYS A 222 -5.06 14.39 -3.03
C LYS A 222 -4.74 13.05 -3.70
N LEU A 223 -5.23 12.81 -4.93
CA LEU A 223 -4.82 11.64 -5.71
C LEU A 223 -3.31 11.69 -6.03
N LEU A 224 -2.80 12.87 -6.36
CA LEU A 224 -1.37 13.07 -6.62
C LEU A 224 -0.55 12.87 -5.35
N GLU A 225 -0.98 13.41 -4.21
CA GLU A 225 -0.33 13.20 -2.90
C GLU A 225 -0.29 11.72 -2.51
N LEU A 226 -1.41 11.00 -2.66
CA LEU A 226 -1.48 9.57 -2.39
C LEU A 226 -0.55 8.78 -3.31
N SER A 227 -0.39 9.21 -4.56
CA SER A 227 0.53 8.55 -5.50
C SER A 227 2.02 8.75 -5.21
N GLN A 228 2.37 9.79 -4.44
CA GLN A 228 3.73 10.06 -4.00
C GLN A 228 4.03 9.49 -2.59
N GLY A 229 2.99 9.04 -1.88
CA GLY A 229 3.05 8.61 -0.48
C GLY A 229 3.14 7.10 -0.27
N VAL A 230 2.56 6.63 0.84
CA VAL A 230 2.47 5.20 1.19
C VAL A 230 1.45 4.54 0.26
N GLU A 231 1.82 3.41 -0.35
CA GLU A 231 0.97 2.57 -1.21
C GLU A 231 -0.27 2.04 -0.43
N ASP A 232 -1.26 2.89 -0.22
CA ASP A 232 -2.58 2.53 0.31
C ASP A 232 -3.60 2.57 -0.84
N ASP A 233 -3.67 1.43 -1.54
CA ASP A 233 -4.57 1.24 -2.68
C ASP A 233 -6.04 1.45 -2.31
N ASP A 234 -6.44 1.11 -1.08
CA ASP A 234 -7.81 1.26 -0.61
C ASP A 234 -8.16 2.73 -0.32
N ALA A 235 -7.22 3.51 0.23
CA ALA A 235 -7.37 4.96 0.36
C ALA A 235 -7.48 5.65 -1.01
N LEU A 236 -6.65 5.23 -1.98
CA LEU A 236 -6.69 5.75 -3.35
C LEU A 236 -8.03 5.43 -4.02
N LEU A 237 -8.50 4.19 -3.96
CA LEU A 237 -9.82 3.80 -4.48
C LEU A 237 -10.97 4.56 -3.81
N THR A 238 -10.85 4.83 -2.51
CA THR A 238 -11.85 5.61 -1.77
C THR A 238 -11.89 7.06 -2.26
N GLU A 239 -10.74 7.68 -2.49
CA GLU A 239 -10.68 9.05 -3.01
C GLU A 239 -11.19 9.13 -4.46
N LEU A 240 -10.85 8.15 -5.31
CA LEU A 240 -11.43 8.05 -6.66
C LEU A 240 -12.95 7.99 -6.64
N LYS A 241 -13.54 7.16 -5.77
CA LYS A 241 -15.00 7.04 -5.62
C LYS A 241 -15.64 8.34 -5.13
N LYS A 242 -15.02 9.00 -4.14
CA LYS A 242 -15.48 10.32 -3.66
C LYS A 242 -15.45 11.33 -4.81
N ARG A 243 -14.38 11.32 -5.61
CA ARG A 243 -14.22 12.22 -6.75
C ARG A 243 -15.27 11.99 -7.84
N MET A 244 -15.59 10.74 -8.14
CA MET A 244 -16.68 10.38 -9.05
C MET A 244 -18.02 11.03 -8.64
N GLY A 245 -18.31 11.12 -7.34
CA GLY A 245 -19.52 11.76 -6.84
C GLY A 245 -19.53 13.28 -7.02
N ILE A 246 -18.37 13.93 -7.04
CA ILE A 246 -18.26 15.38 -7.30
C ILE A 246 -18.56 15.68 -8.78
N MET A 247 -18.05 14.84 -9.69
CA MET A 247 -18.26 15.03 -11.14
C MET A 247 -19.70 14.72 -11.59
N GLU A 248 -20.46 13.94 -10.81
CA GLU A 248 -21.90 13.72 -11.02
C GLU A 248 -22.76 14.93 -10.64
N ASN A 249 -22.34 15.70 -9.64
CA ASN A 249 -23.08 16.85 -9.14
C ASN A 249 -22.77 18.10 -9.99
N VAL A 250 -23.33 18.15 -11.21
CA VAL A 250 -23.27 19.30 -12.14
C VAL A 250 -23.92 20.59 -11.54
N LYS A 251 -24.52 20.51 -10.35
CA LYS A 251 -25.05 21.64 -9.59
C LYS A 251 -23.97 22.42 -8.81
N ILE A 252 -22.76 21.90 -8.69
CA ILE A 252 -21.65 22.67 -8.11
C ILE A 252 -21.35 23.82 -9.09
N GLU A 253 -21.44 25.06 -8.61
CA GLU A 253 -21.14 26.20 -9.46
C GLU A 253 -19.69 26.10 -9.96
N LEU A 254 -19.44 26.35 -11.24
CA LEU A 254 -18.08 26.36 -11.80
C LEU A 254 -17.13 27.26 -10.98
N LYS A 255 -17.67 28.32 -10.36
CA LYS A 255 -16.93 29.22 -9.47
C LYS A 255 -16.36 28.51 -8.24
N ASP A 256 -17.09 27.58 -7.64
CA ASP A 256 -16.63 26.83 -6.46
C ASP A 256 -15.51 25.85 -6.84
N LEU A 257 -15.60 25.25 -8.03
CA LEU A 257 -14.55 24.36 -8.56
C LEU A 257 -13.25 25.14 -8.83
N LEU A 258 -13.36 26.33 -9.43
CA LEU A 258 -12.20 27.18 -9.74
C LEU A 258 -11.52 27.75 -8.48
N GLN A 259 -12.26 27.90 -7.38
CA GLN A 259 -11.72 28.39 -6.10
C GLN A 259 -11.16 27.27 -5.21
N SER A 260 -11.39 26.00 -5.55
CA SER A 260 -10.93 24.88 -4.74
C SER A 260 -9.40 24.76 -4.76
N LYS A 261 -8.80 24.79 -3.57
CA LYS A 261 -7.36 24.54 -3.38
C LYS A 261 -6.97 23.09 -3.53
N ASP A 262 -7.95 22.18 -3.53
CA ASP A 262 -7.74 20.73 -3.60
C ASP A 262 -7.77 20.21 -5.03
N LEU A 263 -8.06 21.06 -6.02
CA LEU A 263 -8.22 20.67 -7.41
C LEU A 263 -7.17 21.36 -8.30
N TYR A 264 -6.75 20.64 -9.34
CA TYR A 264 -6.19 21.22 -10.55
C TYR A 264 -7.31 21.33 -11.58
N VAL A 265 -7.63 22.56 -11.97
CA VAL A 265 -8.64 22.84 -13.00
C VAL A 265 -7.94 23.17 -14.31
N TYR A 266 -8.35 22.49 -15.37
CA TYR A 266 -7.80 22.57 -16.71
C TYR A 266 -8.87 23.10 -17.65
N ASP A 267 -8.67 24.27 -18.26
CA ASP A 267 -9.48 24.71 -19.39
C ASP A 267 -8.94 24.05 -20.67
N LEU A 268 -9.77 23.23 -21.33
CA LEU A 268 -9.35 22.54 -22.54
C LEU A 268 -9.07 23.50 -23.70
N LYS A 269 -9.49 24.77 -23.64
CA LYS A 269 -9.10 25.78 -24.63
C LYS A 269 -7.60 26.10 -24.58
N GLU A 270 -6.96 25.88 -23.44
CA GLU A 270 -5.52 26.08 -23.27
C GLU A 270 -4.70 24.88 -23.73
N PHE A 271 -5.34 23.79 -24.17
CA PHE A 271 -4.62 22.56 -24.51
C PHE A 271 -4.03 22.67 -25.92
N LYS A 272 -2.72 22.52 -26.03
CA LYS A 272 -2.04 22.34 -27.32
C LYS A 272 -2.51 21.05 -28.01
N GLU A 273 -2.74 19.99 -27.24
CA GLU A 273 -3.10 18.65 -27.75
C GLU A 273 -4.54 18.26 -27.37
N LYS A 274 -5.49 19.20 -27.48
CA LYS A 274 -6.89 19.00 -27.09
C LYS A 274 -7.55 17.80 -27.78
N ALA A 275 -7.38 17.68 -29.09
CA ALA A 275 -8.02 16.61 -29.87
C ALA A 275 -7.52 15.23 -29.43
N LYS A 276 -6.21 15.11 -29.23
CA LYS A 276 -5.57 13.88 -28.77
C LYS A 276 -5.99 13.49 -27.35
N PHE A 277 -6.12 14.47 -26.45
CA PHE A 277 -6.62 14.20 -25.09
C PHE A 277 -8.01 13.55 -25.09
N LEU A 278 -8.93 14.08 -25.91
CA LEU A 278 -10.28 13.53 -26.05
C LEU A 278 -10.26 12.15 -26.71
N GLU A 279 -9.45 11.98 -27.76
CA GLU A 279 -9.29 10.70 -28.45
C GLU A 279 -8.75 9.61 -27.52
N ASP A 280 -7.75 9.92 -26.69
CA ASP A 280 -7.14 8.97 -25.79
C ASP A 280 -8.07 8.60 -24.61
N ILE A 281 -8.94 9.53 -24.17
CA ILE A 281 -10.05 9.22 -23.25
C ILE A 281 -11.02 8.21 -23.88
N GLU A 282 -11.41 8.38 -25.15
CA GLU A 282 -12.27 7.41 -25.84
C GLU A 282 -11.60 6.05 -26.01
N LYS A 283 -10.30 6.03 -26.35
CA LYS A 283 -9.52 4.79 -26.47
C LYS A 283 -9.49 4.03 -25.16
N ASP A 284 -9.26 4.72 -24.05
CA ASP A 284 -9.27 4.10 -22.72
C ASP A 284 -10.66 3.56 -22.35
N ILE A 285 -11.74 4.31 -22.63
CA ILE A 285 -13.13 3.84 -22.45
C ILE A 285 -13.39 2.58 -23.27
N LYS A 286 -12.97 2.57 -24.54
CA LYS A 286 -13.14 1.42 -25.43
C LYS A 286 -12.37 0.21 -24.92
N LEU A 287 -11.10 0.39 -24.55
CA LEU A 287 -10.26 -0.67 -23.99
C LEU A 287 -10.89 -1.30 -22.74
N LEU A 288 -11.37 -0.48 -21.81
CA LEU A 288 -12.02 -0.96 -20.59
C LEU A 288 -13.30 -1.76 -20.88
N ASN A 289 -14.09 -1.33 -21.87
CA ASN A 289 -15.26 -2.09 -22.33
C ASN A 289 -14.88 -3.40 -23.01
N ASP A 290 -13.89 -3.39 -23.89
CA ASP A 290 -13.40 -4.58 -24.60
C ASP A 290 -12.91 -5.64 -23.60
N ILE A 291 -12.20 -5.22 -22.55
CA ILE A 291 -11.78 -6.08 -21.45
C ILE A 291 -12.99 -6.73 -20.76
N LEU A 292 -14.01 -5.95 -20.38
CA LEU A 292 -15.21 -6.51 -19.73
C LEU A 292 -15.92 -7.54 -20.62
N GLN A 293 -16.06 -7.25 -21.92
CA GLN A 293 -16.66 -8.20 -22.87
C GLN A 293 -15.82 -9.47 -23.03
N GLU A 294 -14.50 -9.34 -23.02
CA GLU A 294 -13.60 -10.48 -23.11
C GLU A 294 -13.66 -11.36 -21.86
N MET A 295 -13.71 -10.75 -20.66
CA MET A 295 -13.92 -11.46 -19.40
C MET A 295 -15.24 -12.25 -19.40
N GLU A 296 -16.31 -11.66 -19.91
CA GLU A 296 -17.63 -12.30 -20.03
C GLU A 296 -17.58 -13.47 -21.05
N LYS A 297 -16.98 -13.26 -22.23
CA LYS A 297 -16.82 -14.31 -23.25
C LYS A 297 -15.99 -15.51 -22.76
N LEU A 298 -15.01 -15.25 -21.90
CA LEU A 298 -14.16 -16.27 -21.30
C LEU A 298 -14.74 -16.86 -20.01
N ASN A 299 -15.90 -16.36 -19.57
CA ASN A 299 -16.61 -16.81 -18.38
C ASN A 299 -15.76 -16.79 -17.10
N LEU A 300 -14.86 -15.81 -16.98
CA LEU A 300 -13.82 -15.80 -15.93
C LEU A 300 -14.37 -15.73 -14.50
N LEU A 301 -15.59 -15.23 -14.31
CA LEU A 301 -16.18 -15.14 -12.98
C LEU A 301 -16.71 -16.49 -12.48
N GLU A 302 -17.18 -17.34 -13.38
CA GLU A 302 -17.65 -18.69 -13.07
C GLU A 302 -16.48 -19.66 -13.08
N ASP A 303 -15.70 -19.65 -14.17
CA ASP A 303 -14.51 -20.48 -14.37
C ASP A 303 -13.27 -19.78 -13.77
N ASP A 304 -13.15 -19.78 -12.43
CA ASP A 304 -12.03 -19.19 -11.68
C ASP A 304 -11.15 -20.28 -11.04
N PRO A 305 -10.07 -20.73 -11.73
CA PRO A 305 -9.20 -21.80 -11.23
C PRO A 305 -8.52 -21.46 -9.89
N LYS A 306 -8.32 -20.18 -9.60
CA LYS A 306 -7.67 -19.72 -8.36
C LYS A 306 -8.64 -19.86 -7.18
N ALA A 307 -9.89 -19.43 -7.36
CA ALA A 307 -10.93 -19.63 -6.35
C ALA A 307 -11.23 -21.12 -6.14
N GLU A 308 -11.32 -21.90 -7.22
CA GLU A 308 -11.52 -23.35 -7.14
C GLU A 308 -10.39 -24.06 -6.38
N ALA A 309 -9.13 -23.74 -6.67
CA ALA A 309 -7.99 -24.31 -5.96
C ALA A 309 -8.01 -23.98 -4.47
N LEU A 310 -8.42 -22.75 -4.10
CA LEU A 310 -8.58 -22.34 -2.71
C LEU A 310 -9.70 -23.13 -2.01
N ILE A 311 -10.88 -23.25 -2.65
CA ILE A 311 -12.03 -24.00 -2.12
C ILE A 311 -11.64 -25.45 -1.88
N LYS A 312 -11.04 -26.09 -2.90
CA LYS A 312 -10.55 -27.47 -2.79
C LYS A 312 -9.58 -27.65 -1.63
N TYR A 313 -8.61 -26.75 -1.48
CA TYR A 313 -7.64 -26.80 -0.38
C TYR A 313 -8.31 -26.66 1.00
N ILE A 314 -9.31 -25.78 1.10
CA ILE A 314 -10.10 -25.58 2.32
C ILE A 314 -10.88 -26.85 2.67
N GLU A 315 -11.59 -27.43 1.70
CA GLU A 315 -12.37 -28.66 1.88
C GLU A 315 -11.48 -29.83 2.30
N GLU A 316 -10.37 -30.06 1.60
CA GLU A 316 -9.38 -31.08 1.94
C GLU A 316 -8.84 -30.89 3.36
N THR A 317 -8.57 -29.64 3.76
CA THR A 317 -8.07 -29.33 5.09
C THR A 317 -9.11 -29.55 6.18
N LEU A 318 -10.38 -29.21 5.94
CA LEU A 318 -11.47 -29.40 6.90
C LEU A 318 -11.92 -30.86 7.02
N ASN A 319 -11.76 -31.65 5.96
CA ASN A 319 -12.11 -33.08 5.91
C ASN A 319 -11.06 -33.98 6.60
N LYS A 320 -9.87 -33.45 6.92
CA LYS A 320 -8.87 -34.18 7.72
C LYS A 320 -9.46 -34.54 9.09
N LYS A 321 -9.33 -35.80 9.49
CA LYS A 321 -9.81 -36.34 10.78
C LYS A 321 -8.93 -35.88 11.96
N GLU A 322 -8.74 -34.57 12.11
CA GLU A 322 -7.98 -33.97 13.20
C GLU A 322 -8.91 -33.54 14.35
N LYS A 323 -8.43 -33.69 15.59
CA LYS A 323 -9.11 -33.21 16.80
C LYS A 323 -8.19 -32.24 17.55
N PRO A 324 -8.62 -30.99 17.83
CA PRO A 324 -9.90 -30.38 17.43
C PRO A 324 -9.99 -30.13 15.92
N LYS A 325 -11.22 -29.93 15.39
CA LYS A 325 -11.43 -29.53 14.00
C LYS A 325 -10.67 -28.23 13.70
N ARG A 326 -10.03 -28.17 12.53
CA ARG A 326 -9.32 -26.98 12.07
C ARG A 326 -10.28 -25.80 11.89
N LYS A 327 -9.81 -24.61 12.24
CA LYS A 327 -10.43 -23.34 11.86
C LYS A 327 -9.54 -22.66 10.83
N ILE A 328 -10.13 -22.19 9.75
CA ILE A 328 -9.41 -21.53 8.66
C ILE A 328 -9.77 -20.05 8.71
N ILE A 329 -8.75 -19.20 8.60
CA ILE A 329 -8.89 -17.75 8.48
C ILE A 329 -8.22 -17.37 7.17
N ILE A 330 -8.98 -16.75 6.27
CA ILE A 330 -8.51 -16.30 4.96
C ILE A 330 -8.21 -14.82 5.07
N PHE A 331 -7.00 -14.44 4.64
CA PHE A 331 -6.60 -13.06 4.51
C PHE A 331 -6.52 -12.70 3.03
N SER A 332 -6.96 -11.49 2.70
CA SER A 332 -6.79 -10.90 1.38
C SER A 332 -6.43 -9.43 1.56
N GLU A 333 -5.62 -8.91 0.65
CA GLU A 333 -5.26 -7.49 0.62
C GLU A 333 -6.49 -6.60 0.40
N TYR A 334 -7.49 -7.10 -0.33
CA TYR A 334 -8.58 -6.28 -0.83
C TYR A 334 -9.96 -6.75 -0.37
N LYS A 335 -10.76 -5.79 0.11
CA LYS A 335 -12.15 -6.03 0.54
C LYS A 335 -13.02 -6.64 -0.56
N ASP A 336 -12.85 -6.21 -1.80
CA ASP A 336 -13.66 -6.71 -2.93
C ASP A 336 -13.33 -8.18 -3.25
N THR A 337 -12.08 -8.61 -3.08
CA THR A 337 -11.71 -10.04 -3.16
C THR A 337 -12.34 -10.86 -2.04
N VAL A 338 -12.38 -10.34 -0.80
CA VAL A 338 -13.08 -11.02 0.30
C VAL A 338 -14.57 -11.17 0.02
N LYS A 339 -15.23 -10.13 -0.50
CA LYS A 339 -16.65 -10.19 -0.85
C LYS A 339 -16.90 -11.21 -1.97
N TYR A 340 -16.08 -11.18 -3.01
CA TYR A 340 -16.17 -12.12 -4.12
C TYR A 340 -16.00 -13.57 -3.66
N LEU A 341 -14.97 -13.85 -2.86
CA LEU A 341 -14.73 -15.20 -2.33
C LEU A 341 -15.83 -15.66 -1.37
N LYS A 342 -16.44 -14.75 -0.61
CA LYS A 342 -17.55 -15.08 0.30
C LYS A 342 -18.76 -15.64 -0.44
N GLU A 343 -18.98 -15.27 -1.70
CA GLU A 343 -20.10 -15.81 -2.50
C GLU A 343 -19.80 -17.22 -3.02
N LYS A 344 -18.52 -17.61 -3.08
CA LYS A 344 -18.06 -18.92 -3.55
C LYS A 344 -17.71 -19.93 -2.43
N LEU A 345 -17.48 -19.46 -1.20
CA LEU A 345 -17.13 -20.24 0.01
C LEU A 345 -18.36 -20.45 0.90
#